data_AF-A0A0R1GR48-F1
#
_entry.id   AF-A0A0R1GR48-F1
#
_cell.length_a   1.000
_cell.length_b   1.000
_cell.length_c   1.000
_cell.angle_alpha   90.00
_cell.angle_beta   90.00
_cell.angle_gamma   90.00
#
_symmetry.space_group_name_H-M   'P 1'
#
loop_
_entity.id
_entity.type
_entity.pdbx_description
1 polymer ?
#
loop_
_entity_poly.entity_id
_entity_poly.type
_entity_poly.pdbx_seq_one_letter_code
_entity_poly.pdbx_strand_id
1 'polypeptide(L)'
;MTLLEQINQIADQEPKNLTQQTLKLMEEVGEAAQALLSSQGASGSGYKGLTTQNTQEEFVDVLLVTLAILRKLQPDQAITDQLIQQKVAKWAAKQTANN
;
A
#
# COMPACT_ATOMS: atom_id res chain seq x y z
N MET A 1 -14.16 -14.46 8.38
CA MET A 1 -12.85 -13.80 8.33
C MET A 1 -12.87 -12.84 7.15
N THR A 2 -12.77 -11.54 7.39
CA THR A 2 -12.65 -10.52 6.34
C THR A 2 -11.25 -10.55 5.73
N LEU A 3 -11.05 -9.97 4.55
CA LEU A 3 -9.73 -9.88 3.91
C LEU A 3 -8.70 -9.18 4.82
N LEU A 4 -9.11 -8.10 5.48
CA LEU A 4 -8.25 -7.33 6.38
C LEU A 4 -7.84 -8.15 7.61
N GLU A 5 -8.74 -8.97 8.16
CA GLU A 5 -8.40 -9.91 9.23
C GLU A 5 -7.35 -10.94 8.78
N GLN A 6 -7.42 -11.43 7.53
CA GLN A 6 -6.39 -12.34 7.00
C GLN A 6 -5.04 -11.66 6.87
N ILE A 7 -5.01 -10.43 6.34
CA ILE A 7 -3.80 -9.63 6.19
C ILE A 7 -3.16 -9.39 7.56
N ASN A 8 -3.95 -9.05 8.58
CA ASN A 8 -3.44 -8.83 9.93
C ASN A 8 -2.84 -10.08 10.55
N GLN A 9 -3.48 -11.25 10.37
CA GLN A 9 -2.93 -12.52 10.86
C GLN A 9 -1.58 -12.85 10.23
N ILE A 10 -1.39 -12.53 8.95
CA ILE A 10 -0.11 -12.69 8.25
C ILE A 10 0.90 -11.64 8.74
N ALA A 11 0.48 -10.38 8.88
CA ALA A 11 1.33 -9.30 9.37
C ALA A 11 1.82 -9.51 10.81
N ASP A 12 1.04 -10.17 11.66
CA ASP A 12 1.45 -10.57 13.01
C ASP A 12 2.64 -11.55 13.01
N GLN A 13 2.85 -12.27 11.90
CA GLN A 13 3.97 -13.20 11.71
C GLN A 13 5.19 -12.55 11.04
N GLU A 14 5.10 -11.27 10.64
CA GLU A 14 6.18 -10.58 9.92
C GLU A 14 7.41 -10.38 10.84
N PRO A 15 8.57 -11.01 10.54
CA PRO A 15 9.77 -10.86 11.36
C PRO A 15 10.42 -9.47 11.25
N LYS A 16 10.19 -8.73 10.14
CA LYS A 16 10.76 -7.39 9.95
C LYS A 16 10.26 -6.43 11.03
N ASN A 17 11.19 -5.72 11.67
CA ASN A 17 10.85 -4.64 12.59
C ASN A 17 10.27 -3.43 11.83
N LEU A 18 9.79 -2.43 12.58
CA LEU A 18 9.17 -1.24 11.99
C LEU A 18 10.11 -0.51 11.01
N THR A 19 11.38 -0.33 11.36
CA THR A 19 12.36 0.31 10.48
C THR A 19 12.56 -0.47 9.18
N GLN A 20 12.69 -1.79 9.26
CA GLN A 20 12.84 -2.67 8.10
C GLN A 20 11.61 -2.65 7.21
N GLN A 21 10.40 -2.63 7.78
CA GLN A 21 9.17 -2.51 6.99
C GLN A 21 9.02 -1.13 6.35
N THR A 22 9.39 -0.04 7.03
CA THR A 22 9.41 1.29 6.42
C THR A 22 10.39 1.35 5.23
N LEU A 23 11.54 0.68 5.32
CA LEU A 23 12.46 0.56 4.18
C LEU A 23 11.87 -0.30 3.06
N LYS A 24 11.22 -1.42 3.38
CA LYS A 24 10.51 -2.24 2.39
C LYS A 24 9.37 -1.47 1.72
N LEU A 25 8.66 -0.60 2.44
CA LEU A 25 7.65 0.28 1.85
C LEU A 25 8.26 1.20 0.80
N MET A 26 9.44 1.75 1.06
CA MET A 26 10.15 2.57 0.07
C MET A 26 10.60 1.76 -1.16
N GLU A 27 10.97 0.49 -0.96
CA GLU A 27 11.28 -0.44 -2.04
C GLU A 27 10.06 -0.67 -2.94
N GLU A 28 8.90 -1.04 -2.38
CA GLU A 28 7.67 -1.31 -3.19
C GLU A 28 7.19 -0.05 -3.91
N VAL A 29 7.32 1.13 -3.28
CA VAL A 29 7.00 2.40 -3.94
C VAL A 29 7.93 2.65 -5.15
N GLY A 30 9.20 2.26 -5.04
CA GLY A 30 10.16 2.33 -6.15
C GLY A 30 9.85 1.33 -7.26
N GLU A 31 9.47 0.11 -6.91
CA GLU A 31 9.05 -0.93 -7.87
C GLU A 31 7.77 -0.51 -8.61
N ALA A 32 6.78 0.02 -7.89
CA ALA A 32 5.56 0.57 -8.49
C ALA A 32 5.85 1.72 -9.46
N ALA A 33 6.75 2.64 -9.10
CA ALA A 33 7.17 3.71 -9.99
C ALA A 33 7.86 3.19 -11.26
N GLN A 34 8.75 2.19 -11.11
CA GLN A 34 9.43 1.56 -12.24
C GLN A 34 8.46 0.84 -13.17
N ALA A 35 7.53 0.06 -12.62
CA ALA A 35 6.51 -0.65 -13.36
C ALA A 35 5.63 0.32 -14.15
N LEU A 36 5.19 1.42 -13.51
CA LEU A 36 4.40 2.45 -14.17
C LEU A 36 5.17 3.10 -15.33
N LEU A 37 6.40 3.55 -15.09
CA LEU A 37 7.23 4.19 -16.12
C LEU A 37 7.52 3.25 -17.29
N SER A 38 7.81 1.98 -17.01
CA SER A 38 8.05 0.98 -18.04
C SER A 38 6.79 0.67 -18.84
N SER A 39 5.63 0.53 -18.18
CA SER A 39 4.34 0.26 -18.84
C SER A 39 3.87 1.38 -19.77
N GLN A 40 4.30 2.62 -19.51
CA GLN A 40 4.01 3.78 -20.35
C GLN A 40 5.05 4.00 -21.45
N GLY A 41 6.06 3.15 -21.56
CA GLY A 41 7.15 3.32 -22.52
C GLY A 41 7.98 4.58 -22.26
N ALA A 42 8.07 5.04 -21.00
CA ALA A 42 8.82 6.24 -20.67
C ALA A 42 10.31 6.10 -21.05
N SER A 43 10.91 7.20 -21.52
CA SER A 43 12.32 7.23 -21.90
C SER A 43 13.21 6.73 -20.75
N GLY A 44 14.16 5.86 -21.05
CA GLY A 44 15.04 5.24 -20.06
C GLY A 44 14.41 4.14 -19.21
N SER A 45 13.11 3.84 -19.36
CA SER A 45 12.40 2.81 -18.57
C SER A 45 11.67 1.77 -19.44
N GLY A 46 11.32 2.10 -20.69
CA GLY A 46 10.58 1.22 -21.58
C GLY A 46 11.27 -0.13 -21.89
N TYR A 47 12.60 -0.21 -21.81
CA TYR A 47 13.36 -1.44 -22.11
C TYR A 47 13.01 -2.62 -21.19
N LYS A 48 12.43 -2.37 -20.01
CA LYS A 48 12.03 -3.41 -19.05
C LYS A 48 10.74 -4.14 -19.46
N GLY A 49 9.96 -3.59 -20.40
CA GLY A 49 8.78 -4.25 -20.96
C GLY A 49 7.69 -4.62 -19.93
N LEU A 50 7.59 -3.90 -18.81
CA LEU A 50 6.60 -4.16 -17.79
C LEU A 50 5.21 -3.70 -18.24
N THR A 51 4.17 -4.31 -17.68
CA THR A 51 2.78 -4.07 -18.09
C THR A 51 2.01 -3.28 -17.05
N THR A 52 0.80 -2.83 -17.41
CA THR A 52 -0.15 -2.28 -16.44
C THR A 52 -0.49 -3.27 -15.34
N GLN A 53 -0.52 -4.58 -15.63
CA GLN A 53 -0.75 -5.61 -14.61
C GLN A 53 0.39 -5.62 -13.59
N ASN A 54 1.65 -5.55 -14.04
CA ASN A 54 2.78 -5.45 -13.11
C ASN A 54 2.66 -4.20 -12.25
N THR A 55 2.26 -3.07 -12.84
CA THR A 55 2.02 -1.85 -12.06
C THR A 55 0.96 -2.05 -10.97
N GLN A 56 -0.13 -2.78 -11.27
CA GLN A 56 -1.16 -3.09 -10.29
C GLN A 56 -0.63 -3.97 -9.14
N GLU A 57 0.18 -4.99 -9.48
CA GLU A 57 0.82 -5.87 -8.50
C GLU A 57 1.69 -5.07 -7.53
N GLU A 58 2.56 -4.20 -8.03
CA GLU A 58 3.44 -3.37 -7.18
C GLU A 58 2.65 -2.40 -6.27
N PHE A 59 1.56 -1.82 -6.75
CA PHE A 59 0.70 -0.98 -5.90
C PHE A 59 -0.05 -1.80 -4.83
N VAL A 60 -0.33 -3.08 -5.09
CA VAL A 60 -0.85 -4.00 -4.08
C VAL A 60 0.22 -4.29 -3.03
N ASP A 61 1.48 -4.47 -3.43
CA ASP A 61 2.59 -4.66 -2.48
C ASP A 61 2.78 -3.44 -1.57
N VAL A 62 2.71 -2.22 -2.12
CA VAL A 62 2.67 -0.97 -1.33
C VAL A 62 1.54 -0.99 -0.30
N LEU A 63 0.34 -1.40 -0.70
CA LEU A 63 -0.82 -1.48 0.19
C LEU A 63 -0.60 -2.50 1.31
N LEU A 64 -0.12 -3.70 0.98
CA LEU A 64 0.10 -4.77 1.95
C LEU A 64 1.17 -4.42 2.97
N VAL A 65 2.30 -3.85 2.54
CA VAL A 65 3.36 -3.40 3.45
C VAL A 65 2.86 -2.25 4.34
N THR A 66 2.06 -1.33 3.80
CA THR A 66 1.44 -0.25 4.59
C THR A 66 0.51 -0.80 5.67
N LEU A 67 -0.33 -1.79 5.34
CA LEU A 67 -1.22 -2.45 6.31
C LEU A 67 -0.42 -3.19 7.39
N ALA A 68 0.66 -3.88 7.02
CA ALA A 68 1.54 -4.54 7.97
C ALA A 68 2.23 -3.55 8.94
N ILE A 69 2.65 -2.39 8.44
CA ILE A 69 3.18 -1.29 9.27
C ILE A 69 2.11 -0.78 10.23
N LEU A 70 0.89 -0.52 9.75
CA LEU A 70 -0.22 -0.08 10.60
C LEU A 70 -0.52 -1.10 11.70
N ARG A 71 -0.53 -2.40 11.36
CA ARG A 71 -0.71 -3.48 12.33
C ARG A 71 0.35 -3.48 13.43
N LYS A 72 1.62 -3.21 13.08
CA LYS A 72 2.71 -3.10 14.08
C LYS A 72 2.63 -1.85 14.95
N LEU A 73 2.21 -0.72 14.37
CA LEU A 73 2.02 0.53 15.11
C LEU A 73 0.79 0.49 16.01
N GLN A 74 -0.25 -0.23 15.58
CA GLN A 74 -1.53 -0.34 16.25
C GLN A 74 -2.09 -1.77 16.13
N PRO A 75 -1.80 -2.64 17.10
CA PRO A 75 -2.32 -4.01 17.13
C PRO A 75 -3.82 -4.10 17.46
N ASP A 76 -4.50 -3.00 17.79
CA ASP A 76 -5.96 -3.00 17.89
C ASP A 76 -6.59 -2.69 16.53
N GLN A 77 -7.25 -3.69 15.95
CA GLN A 77 -7.93 -3.56 14.67
C GLN A 77 -9.03 -2.50 14.70
N ALA A 78 -9.76 -2.36 15.80
CA ALA A 78 -10.85 -1.39 15.92
C ALA A 78 -10.33 0.05 15.79
N ILE A 79 -9.14 0.32 16.31
CA ILE A 79 -8.50 1.64 16.20
C ILE A 79 -8.07 1.89 14.74
N THR A 80 -7.50 0.89 14.07
CA THR A 80 -7.13 1.00 12.66
C THR A 80 -8.35 1.25 11.78
N ASP A 81 -9.45 0.53 11.99
CA ASP A 81 -10.71 0.74 11.27
C ASP A 81 -11.28 2.14 11.52
N GLN A 82 -11.26 2.61 12.77
CA GLN A 82 -11.69 3.96 13.11
C GLN A 82 -10.87 5.03 12.38
N LEU A 83 -9.54 4.88 12.32
CA LEU A 83 -8.66 5.80 11.61
C LEU A 83 -8.95 5.82 10.11
N ILE A 84 -9.14 4.66 9.49
CA ILE A 84 -9.50 4.53 8.07
C ILE A 84 -10.85 5.22 7.81
N GLN A 85 -11.88 4.91 8.62
CA GLN A 85 -13.21 5.51 8.49
C GLN A 85 -13.17 7.03 8.58
N GLN A 86 -12.42 7.59 9.56
CA GLN A 86 -12.26 9.03 9.70
C GLN A 86 -11.60 9.68 8.46
N LYS A 87 -10.58 9.02 7.90
CA LYS A 87 -9.88 9.53 6.70
C LYS A 87 -10.76 9.45 5.45
N VAL A 88 -11.51 8.35 5.28
CA VAL A 88 -12.49 8.18 4.20
C VAL A 88 -13.59 9.24 4.28
N ALA A 89 -14.19 9.45 5.45
CA ALA A 89 -15.21 10.48 5.65
C ALA A 89 -14.68 11.89 5.33
N LYS A 90 -13.46 12.22 5.79
CA LYS A 90 -12.79 13.49 5.45
C LYS A 90 -12.52 13.64 3.96
N TRP A 91 -12.13 12.57 3.27
CA TRP A 91 -11.88 12.61 1.83
C TRP A 91 -13.18 12.76 1.04
N ALA A 92 -14.22 11.98 1.36
CA ALA A 92 -15.53 12.08 0.73
C ALA A 92 -16.14 13.49 0.84
N ALA A 93 -16.07 14.10 2.03
CA ALA A 93 -16.57 15.46 2.26
C ALA A 93 -15.89 16.51 1.37
N LYS A 94 -14.59 16.34 1.05
CA LYS A 94 -13.87 17.25 0.14
C LYS A 94 -14.29 17.08 -1.32
N GLN A 95 -14.66 15.87 -1.74
CA GLN A 95 -15.13 15.63 -3.10
C GLN A 95 -16.53 16.21 -3.32
N THR A 96 -17.39 16.17 -2.30
CA THR A 96 -18.73 16.77 -2.36
C THR A 96 -18.72 18.29 -2.22
N ALA A 97 -17.72 18.88 -1.56
CA ALA A 97 -17.60 20.33 -1.39
C ALA A 97 -16.98 21.05 -2.61
N ASN A 98 -16.39 20.30 -3.55
CA ASN A 98 -15.80 20.81 -4.79
C ASN A 98 -16.67 20.54 -6.04
N ASN A 99 -17.91 20.05 -5.83
CA ASN A 99 -18.96 19.93 -6.85
C ASN A 99 -20.08 20.92 -6.54
#